data_AF-A0A094YUH2-F1
#
_entry.id   AF-A0A094YUH2-F1
#
_cell.length_a   1.000
_cell.length_b   1.000
_cell.length_c   1.000
_cell.angle_alpha   90.00
_cell.angle_beta   90.00
_cell.angle_gamma   90.00
#
_symmetry.space_group_name_H-M   'P 1'
#
loop_
_entity.id
_entity.type
_entity.pdbx_description
1 polymer ?
#
loop_
_entity_poly.entity_id
_entity_poly.type
_entity_poly.pdbx_seq_one_letter_code
_entity_poly.pdbx_strand_id
1 'polypeptide(L)'
;MVKRMNKHLIAFEVKKFAKRRKNLVIISLLFISIFLIFVLLNGLQSGETDTKIMNYEHNISSIKQSLENLPGDDTPELNSIRESYNEELDLLESQINAIRNDDWRKQLAIQIQLDENIIHDINSEKVIGGEPVHIIEARIIQNQELINLDIEPVHPIIETEGIHFAKNIVGLTTSVLGFIIIIFIMGDTLSVEFERRTINLLLTQPISRSSLLLSKTLIAIIFPAIIICLICLLSIF
;
A
#
# COMPACT_ATOMS: atom_id res chain seq x y z
N MET A 1 -43.97 7.72 -20.75
CA MET A 1 -43.69 9.17 -20.84
C MET A 1 -42.70 9.54 -19.73
N VAL A 2 -41.39 9.55 -20.03
CA VAL A 2 -40.35 9.88 -19.04
C VAL A 2 -40.47 11.37 -18.71
N LYS A 3 -41.09 11.68 -17.57
CA LYS A 3 -41.25 13.06 -17.10
C LYS A 3 -39.84 13.62 -16.87
N ARG A 4 -39.49 14.62 -17.67
CA ARG A 4 -38.16 15.27 -17.71
C ARG A 4 -37.70 15.58 -16.29
N MET A 5 -36.63 14.90 -15.84
CA MET A 5 -36.05 15.10 -14.53
C MET A 5 -35.63 16.56 -14.41
N ASN A 6 -36.24 17.29 -13.46
CA ASN A 6 -36.05 18.73 -13.36
C ASN A 6 -34.67 19.02 -12.77
N LYS A 7 -33.77 19.68 -13.53
CA LYS A 7 -32.40 20.01 -13.08
C LYS A 7 -32.39 20.76 -11.73
N HIS A 8 -33.43 21.54 -11.45
CA HIS A 8 -33.59 22.27 -10.20
C HIS A 8 -33.75 21.35 -8.98
N LEU A 9 -34.39 20.18 -9.12
CA LEU A 9 -34.54 19.19 -8.04
C LEU A 9 -33.21 18.57 -7.63
N ILE A 10 -32.40 18.18 -8.62
CA ILE A 10 -31.06 17.64 -8.37
C ILE A 10 -30.18 18.70 -7.70
N ALA A 11 -30.17 19.93 -8.23
CA ALA A 11 -29.38 21.01 -7.64
C ALA A 11 -29.81 21.35 -6.21
N PHE A 12 -31.11 21.26 -5.90
CA PHE A 12 -31.63 21.45 -4.54
C PHE A 12 -31.10 20.37 -3.58
N GLU A 13 -31.24 19.10 -3.94
CA GLU A 13 -30.81 17.98 -3.11
C GLU A 13 -29.28 17.94 -2.96
N VAL A 14 -28.51 18.31 -4.00
CA VAL A 14 -27.05 18.49 -3.92
C VAL A 14 -26.69 19.56 -2.89
N LYS A 15 -27.32 20.74 -2.95
CA LYS A 15 -27.08 21.82 -1.97
C LYS A 15 -27.45 21.40 -0.56
N LYS A 16 -28.53 20.62 -0.41
CA LYS A 16 -29.01 20.12 0.87
C LYS A 16 -28.02 19.14 1.50
N PHE A 17 -27.46 18.23 0.70
CA PHE A 17 -26.42 17.30 1.15
C PHE A 17 -25.14 18.05 1.54
N ALA A 18 -24.63 18.92 0.66
CA ALA A 18 -23.37 19.64 0.88
C ALA A 18 -23.41 20.58 2.09
N LYS A 19 -24.55 21.21 2.39
CA LYS A 19 -24.70 22.12 3.54
C LYS A 19 -25.00 21.42 4.86
N ARG A 20 -25.21 20.10 4.87
CA ARG A 20 -25.55 19.38 6.09
C ARG A 20 -24.29 19.16 6.92
N ARG A 21 -24.25 19.75 8.13
CA ARG A 21 -23.12 19.61 9.08
C ARG A 21 -22.70 18.17 9.33
N LYS A 22 -23.66 17.25 9.52
CA LYS A 22 -23.39 15.81 9.70
C LYS A 22 -22.57 15.22 8.54
N ASN A 23 -22.91 15.56 7.29
CA ASN A 23 -22.25 15.03 6.11
C ASN A 23 -20.83 15.60 5.99
N LEU A 24 -20.67 16.89 6.27
CA LEU A 24 -19.35 17.52 6.33
C LEU A 24 -18.45 16.88 7.38
N VAL A 25 -19.00 16.56 8.56
CA VAL A 25 -18.25 15.84 9.62
C VAL A 25 -17.84 14.45 9.17
N ILE A 26 -18.73 13.68 8.54
CA ILE A 26 -18.42 12.33 8.03
C ILE A 26 -17.31 12.40 6.97
N ILE A 27 -17.42 13.34 6.02
CA ILE A 27 -16.41 13.53 4.98
C ILE A 27 -15.07 13.92 5.61
N SER A 28 -15.06 14.86 6.55
CA SER A 28 -13.84 15.25 7.27
C SER A 28 -13.22 14.08 8.02
N LEU A 29 -14.02 13.22 8.64
CA LEU A 29 -13.54 12.04 9.35
C LEU A 29 -12.94 11.00 8.41
N LEU A 30 -13.53 10.81 7.22
CA LEU A 30 -12.95 9.95 6.17
C LEU A 30 -11.59 10.47 5.71
N PHE A 31 -11.45 11.78 5.46
CA PHE A 31 -10.16 12.38 5.11
C PHE A 31 -9.11 12.21 6.20
N ILE A 32 -9.48 12.46 7.46
CA ILE A 32 -8.59 12.26 8.61
C ILE A 32 -8.18 10.79 8.73
N SER A 33 -9.11 9.85 8.51
CA SER A 33 -8.81 8.41 8.54
C SER A 33 -7.81 8.02 7.46
N ILE A 34 -7.96 8.53 6.23
CA ILE A 34 -7.03 8.25 5.13
C ILE A 34 -5.66 8.86 5.41
N PHE A 35 -5.62 10.09 5.91
CA PHE A 35 -4.38 10.74 6.31
C PHE A 35 -3.66 9.95 7.42
N LEU A 36 -4.40 9.44 8.41
CA LEU A 36 -3.82 8.62 9.46
C LEU A 36 -3.31 7.27 8.92
N ILE A 37 -4.03 6.66 7.98
CA ILE A 37 -3.55 5.45 7.28
C ILE A 37 -2.25 5.76 6.52
N PHE A 38 -2.19 6.87 5.80
CA PHE A 38 -0.97 7.31 5.09
C PHE A 38 0.22 7.44 6.05
N VAL A 39 0.05 8.17 7.17
CA VAL A 39 1.10 8.35 8.18
C VAL A 39 1.53 7.00 8.78
N LEU A 40 0.59 6.10 9.06
CA LEU A 40 0.91 4.77 9.57
C LEU A 40 1.69 3.92 8.56
N LEU A 41 1.25 3.86 7.31
CA LEU A 41 1.93 3.09 6.27
C LEU A 41 3.32 3.65 5.97
N ASN A 42 3.47 4.97 5.93
CA ASN A 42 4.76 5.62 5.75
C ASN A 42 5.72 5.29 6.91
N GLY A 43 5.23 5.32 8.16
CA GLY A 43 6.01 4.91 9.32
C GLY A 43 6.42 3.43 9.28
N LEU A 44 5.55 2.54 8.77
CA LEU A 44 5.89 1.13 8.56
C LEU A 44 6.91 0.93 7.45
N GLN A 45 6.80 1.68 6.34
CA GLN A 45 7.77 1.66 5.23
C GLN A 45 9.17 2.07 5.71
N SER A 46 9.28 3.17 6.47
CA SER A 46 10.55 3.55 7.08
C SER A 46 11.09 2.48 8.04
N GLY A 47 10.22 1.91 8.88
CA GLY A 47 10.61 0.85 9.81
C GLY A 47 11.11 -0.44 9.12
N GLU A 48 10.54 -0.80 7.96
CA GLU A 48 11.03 -1.93 7.17
C GLU A 48 12.45 -1.68 6.65
N THR A 49 12.71 -0.48 6.12
CA THR A 49 14.04 -0.09 5.65
C THR A 49 15.07 -0.14 6.77
N ASP A 50 14.74 0.40 7.95
CA ASP A 50 15.61 0.35 9.13
C ASP A 50 15.87 -1.09 9.58
N THR A 51 14.84 -1.95 9.54
CA THR A 51 14.97 -3.37 9.90
C THR A 51 15.88 -4.12 8.94
N LYS A 52 15.79 -3.85 7.63
CA LYS A 52 16.70 -4.42 6.62
C LYS A 52 18.15 -4.02 6.91
N ILE A 53 18.40 -2.73 7.16
CA ILE A 53 19.74 -2.22 7.50
C ILE A 53 20.25 -2.90 8.77
N MET A 54 19.45 -2.96 9.84
CA MET A 54 19.85 -3.62 11.10
C MET A 54 20.18 -5.10 10.90
N ASN A 55 19.44 -5.82 10.06
CA ASN A 55 19.74 -7.23 9.75
C ASN A 55 21.08 -7.37 9.03
N TYR A 56 21.37 -6.52 8.04
CA TYR A 56 22.66 -6.54 7.36
C TYR A 56 23.82 -6.14 8.29
N GLU A 57 23.62 -5.14 9.16
CA GLU A 57 24.60 -4.75 10.18
C GLU A 57 24.86 -5.89 11.17
N HIS A 58 23.82 -6.63 11.56
CA HIS A 58 23.95 -7.81 12.40
C HIS A 58 24.75 -8.92 11.71
N ASN A 59 24.48 -9.20 10.44
CA ASN A 59 25.24 -10.18 9.65
C ASN A 59 26.72 -9.77 9.52
N ILE A 60 26.99 -8.51 9.21
CA ILE A 60 28.34 -7.94 9.17
C ILE A 60 29.06 -8.16 10.52
N SER A 61 28.39 -7.86 11.63
CA SER A 61 28.97 -8.04 12.96
C SER A 61 29.29 -9.51 13.26
N SER A 62 28.42 -10.43 12.84
CA SER A 62 28.59 -11.86 13.03
C SER A 62 29.75 -12.40 12.19
N ILE A 63 29.88 -11.98 10.93
CA ILE A 63 30.99 -12.37 10.05
C ILE A 63 32.32 -11.80 10.58
N LYS A 64 32.34 -10.54 11.03
CA LYS A 64 33.55 -9.92 11.64
C LYS A 64 34.00 -10.68 12.89
N GLN A 65 33.05 -11.12 13.73
CA GLN A 65 33.36 -11.95 14.90
C GLN A 65 33.88 -13.34 14.49
N SER A 66 33.31 -13.96 13.46
CA SER A 66 33.80 -15.23 12.92
C SER A 66 35.23 -15.11 12.39
N LEU A 67 35.54 -14.03 11.66
CA LEU A 67 36.88 -13.72 11.17
C LEU A 67 37.90 -13.55 12.30
N GLU A 68 37.54 -12.85 13.39
CA GLU A 68 38.40 -12.66 14.56
C GLU A 68 38.70 -13.97 15.30
N ASN A 69 37.74 -14.90 15.32
CA ASN A 69 37.88 -16.20 15.97
C ASN A 69 38.58 -17.27 15.11
N LEU A 70 38.90 -16.98 13.84
CA LEU A 70 39.62 -17.93 13.00
C LEU A 70 41.06 -18.14 13.52
N PRO A 71 41.58 -19.38 13.46
CA PRO A 71 42.99 -19.64 13.75
C PRO A 71 43.90 -18.77 12.88
N GLY A 72 44.98 -18.24 13.48
CA GLY A 72 45.98 -17.44 12.77
C GLY A 72 46.93 -18.24 11.87
N ASP A 73 46.63 -19.52 11.62
CA ASP A 73 47.43 -20.38 10.77
C ASP A 73 47.16 -20.08 9.29
N ASP A 74 48.21 -19.93 8.48
CA ASP A 74 48.10 -19.70 7.04
C ASP A 74 47.95 -21.03 6.29
N THR A 75 46.81 -21.70 6.46
CA THR A 75 46.44 -22.84 5.62
C THR A 75 45.63 -22.39 4.39
N PRO A 76 45.75 -23.07 3.24
CA PRO A 76 44.95 -22.75 2.05
C PRO A 76 43.43 -22.74 2.30
N GLU A 77 42.95 -23.60 3.19
CA GLU A 77 41.54 -23.69 3.59
C GLU A 77 41.10 -22.49 4.44
N LEU A 78 41.94 -22.03 5.37
CA LEU A 78 41.63 -20.84 6.18
C LEU A 78 41.68 -19.56 5.34
N ASN A 79 42.58 -19.52 4.35
CA ASN A 79 42.65 -18.40 3.42
C ASN A 79 41.41 -18.31 2.53
N SER A 80 40.89 -19.43 2.02
CA SER A 80 39.66 -19.42 1.21
C SER A 80 38.42 -19.04 2.03
N ILE A 81 38.34 -19.47 3.29
CA ILE A 81 37.28 -19.03 4.21
C ILE A 81 37.37 -17.52 4.46
N ARG A 82 38.57 -16.99 4.70
CA ARG A 82 38.79 -15.56 4.93
C ARG A 82 38.40 -14.73 3.71
N GLU A 83 38.75 -15.19 2.50
CA GLU A 83 38.38 -14.56 1.24
C GLU A 83 36.85 -14.53 1.06
N SER A 84 36.17 -15.66 1.26
CA SER A 84 34.71 -15.77 1.17
C SER A 84 33.99 -14.84 2.15
N TYR A 85 34.44 -14.74 3.40
CA TYR A 85 33.88 -13.81 4.38
C TYR A 85 34.11 -12.35 4.04
N ASN A 86 35.29 -12.00 3.49
CA ASN A 86 35.55 -10.63 3.06
C ASN A 86 34.69 -10.24 1.85
N GLU A 87 34.49 -11.14 0.89
CA GLU A 87 33.60 -10.92 -0.25
C GLU A 87 32.15 -10.69 0.21
N GLU A 88 31.66 -11.53 1.14
CA GLU A 88 30.31 -11.37 1.70
C GLU A 88 30.17 -10.04 2.47
N LEU A 89 31.18 -9.62 3.23
CA LEU A 89 31.19 -8.32 3.90
C LEU A 89 31.10 -7.16 2.92
N ASP A 90 31.88 -7.19 1.84
CA ASP A 90 31.87 -6.15 0.80
C ASP A 90 30.49 -6.03 0.13
N LEU A 91 29.82 -7.17 -0.10
CA LEU A 91 28.46 -7.21 -0.64
C LEU A 91 27.44 -6.63 0.35
N LEU A 92 27.49 -7.01 1.62
CA LEU A 92 26.58 -6.52 2.65
C LEU A 92 26.76 -5.01 2.92
N GLU A 93 28.00 -4.52 2.97
CA GLU A 93 28.29 -3.09 3.11
C GLU A 93 27.82 -2.31 1.87
N SER A 94 28.01 -2.89 0.67
CA SER A 94 27.48 -2.33 -0.57
C SER A 94 25.95 -2.28 -0.60
N GLN A 95 25.29 -3.29 -0.03
CA GLN A 95 23.82 -3.36 0.07
C GLN A 95 23.28 -2.24 0.96
N ILE A 96 23.88 -2.03 2.14
CA ILE A 96 23.51 -0.92 3.04
C ILE A 96 23.69 0.43 2.34
N ASN A 97 24.80 0.61 1.62
CA ASN A 97 25.05 1.84 0.87
C ASN A 97 24.04 2.04 -0.27
N ALA A 98 23.63 0.98 -0.96
CA ALA A 98 22.62 1.05 -2.01
C ALA A 98 21.24 1.41 -1.44
N ILE A 99 20.88 0.91 -0.25
CA ILE A 99 19.65 1.28 0.47
C ILE A 99 19.68 2.75 0.88
N ARG A 100 20.79 3.21 1.48
CA ARG A 100 20.91 4.61 1.95
C ARG A 100 20.88 5.64 0.81
N ASN A 101 21.34 5.24 -0.38
CA ASN A 101 21.35 6.09 -1.58
C ASN A 101 20.11 5.90 -2.46
N ASP A 102 19.14 5.08 -2.05
CA ASP A 102 17.92 4.79 -2.81
C ASP A 102 18.19 4.21 -4.22
N ASP A 103 19.29 3.46 -4.36
CA ASP A 103 19.69 2.85 -5.63
C ASP A 103 19.13 1.44 -5.74
N TRP A 104 17.84 1.33 -6.09
CA TRP A 104 17.13 0.05 -6.17
C TRP A 104 17.78 -0.93 -7.16
N ARG A 105 18.34 -0.45 -8.27
CA ARG A 105 19.00 -1.33 -9.27
C ARG A 105 20.21 -2.01 -8.65
N LYS A 106 21.01 -1.23 -7.92
CA LYS A 106 22.17 -1.77 -7.20
C LYS A 106 21.75 -2.71 -6.07
N GLN A 107 20.68 -2.39 -5.33
CA GLN A 107 20.13 -3.26 -4.30
C GLN A 107 19.72 -4.63 -4.87
N LEU A 108 19.04 -4.66 -6.01
CA LEU A 108 18.61 -5.90 -6.66
C LEU A 108 19.80 -6.69 -7.21
N ALA A 109 20.77 -6.01 -7.84
CA ALA A 109 21.95 -6.67 -8.38
C ALA A 109 22.80 -7.35 -7.30
N ILE A 110 23.02 -6.67 -6.17
CA ILE A 110 23.73 -7.24 -5.01
C ILE A 110 22.93 -8.38 -4.39
N GLN A 111 21.59 -8.23 -4.26
CA GLN A 111 20.75 -9.31 -3.74
C GLN A 111 20.82 -10.57 -4.62
N ILE A 112 20.82 -10.41 -5.95
CA ILE A 112 21.02 -11.53 -6.88
C ILE A 112 22.36 -12.22 -6.62
N GLN A 113 23.44 -11.46 -6.47
CA GLN A 113 24.77 -12.03 -6.20
C GLN A 113 24.82 -12.78 -4.86
N LEU A 114 24.19 -12.24 -3.81
CA LEU A 114 24.06 -12.92 -2.52
C LEU A 114 23.27 -14.24 -2.66
N ASP A 115 22.14 -14.21 -3.38
CA ASP A 115 21.30 -15.38 -3.60
C ASP A 115 22.01 -16.46 -4.44
N GLU A 116 22.79 -16.07 -5.46
CA GLU A 116 23.62 -16.97 -6.27
C GLU A 116 24.72 -17.65 -5.44
N ASN A 117 25.38 -16.88 -4.55
CA ASN A 117 26.38 -17.42 -3.62
C ASN A 117 25.76 -18.46 -2.68
N ILE A 118 24.57 -18.19 -2.15
CA ILE A 118 23.84 -19.14 -1.29
C ILE A 118 23.53 -20.43 -2.06
N ILE A 119 23.03 -20.35 -3.29
CA ILE A 119 22.75 -21.53 -4.12
C ILE A 119 24.03 -22.33 -4.39
N HIS A 120 25.14 -21.65 -4.69
CA HIS A 120 26.43 -22.29 -4.91
C HIS A 120 26.92 -23.05 -3.66
N ASP A 121 26.76 -22.46 -2.47
CA ASP A 121 27.17 -23.08 -1.20
C ASP A 121 26.26 -24.26 -0.79
N ILE A 122 24.97 -24.19 -1.11
CA ILE A 122 24.05 -25.34 -0.95
C ILE A 122 24.45 -26.48 -1.88
N ASN A 123 24.70 -26.18 -3.17
CA ASN A 123 25.05 -27.19 -4.17
C ASN A 123 26.43 -27.84 -3.93
N SER A 124 27.33 -27.13 -3.23
CA SER A 124 28.64 -27.65 -2.84
C SER A 124 28.64 -28.36 -1.48
N GLU A 125 27.46 -28.66 -0.93
CA GLU A 125 27.25 -29.34 0.37
C GLU A 125 27.91 -28.64 1.57
N LYS A 126 28.28 -27.36 1.43
CA LYS A 126 28.82 -26.55 2.53
C LYS A 126 27.74 -26.16 3.53
N VAL A 127 26.48 -26.18 3.11
CA VAL A 127 25.31 -25.75 3.90
C VAL A 127 24.21 -26.82 3.83
N ILE A 128 23.70 -27.26 4.99
CA ILE A 128 22.70 -28.34 5.12
C ILE A 128 21.30 -27.79 5.52
N GLY A 129 21.12 -26.47 5.61
CA GLY A 129 19.85 -25.86 5.98
C GLY A 129 19.67 -24.45 5.45
N GLY A 130 18.43 -23.96 5.40
CA GLY A 130 18.13 -22.63 4.88
C GLY A 130 16.79 -22.56 4.17
N GLU A 131 16.58 -21.46 3.46
CA GLU A 131 15.44 -21.29 2.57
C GLU A 131 15.51 -22.30 1.42
N PRO A 132 14.38 -22.90 0.99
CA PRO A 132 14.40 -23.85 -0.12
C PRO A 132 14.94 -23.21 -1.41
N VAL A 133 15.82 -23.92 -2.13
CA VAL A 133 16.48 -23.44 -3.36
C VAL A 133 15.51 -22.84 -4.37
N HIS A 134 14.35 -23.49 -4.59
CA HIS A 134 13.35 -22.99 -5.55
C HIS A 134 12.79 -21.61 -5.20
N ILE A 135 12.77 -21.22 -3.92
CA ILE A 135 12.33 -19.87 -3.50
C ILE A 135 13.42 -18.85 -3.81
N ILE A 136 14.69 -19.20 -3.59
CA ILE A 136 15.84 -18.35 -3.90
C ILE A 136 15.93 -18.14 -5.42
N GLU A 137 15.80 -19.21 -6.21
CA GLU A 137 15.76 -19.14 -7.68
C GLU A 137 14.60 -18.25 -8.17
N ALA A 138 13.41 -18.38 -7.58
CA ALA A 138 12.28 -17.54 -7.94
C ALA A 138 12.56 -16.05 -7.64
N ARG A 139 13.27 -15.74 -6.54
CA ARG A 139 13.68 -14.39 -6.19
C ARG A 139 14.70 -13.82 -7.17
N ILE A 140 15.72 -14.61 -7.55
CA ILE A 140 16.72 -14.21 -8.56
C ILE A 140 16.02 -13.87 -9.87
N ILE A 141 15.14 -14.76 -10.35
CA ILE A 141 14.39 -14.55 -11.59
C ILE A 141 13.54 -13.28 -11.49
N GLN A 142 12.82 -13.09 -10.38
CA GLN A 142 12.02 -11.89 -10.17
C GLN A 142 12.87 -10.61 -10.20
N ASN A 143 13.97 -10.58 -9.46
CA ASN A 143 14.85 -9.42 -9.39
C ASN A 143 15.50 -9.11 -10.74
N GLN A 144 15.89 -10.14 -11.48
CA GLN A 144 16.46 -10.00 -12.82
C GLN A 144 15.42 -9.42 -13.79
N GLU A 145 14.19 -9.91 -13.75
CA GLU A 145 13.09 -9.37 -14.57
C GLU A 145 12.78 -7.91 -14.22
N LEU A 146 12.80 -7.54 -12.94
CA LEU A 146 12.63 -6.14 -12.51
C LEU A 146 13.71 -5.22 -13.06
N ILE A 147 14.98 -5.64 -13.00
CA ILE A 147 16.10 -4.89 -13.60
C ILE A 147 15.93 -4.80 -15.12
N ASN A 148 15.60 -5.92 -15.80
CA ASN A 148 15.46 -5.98 -17.26
C ASN A 148 14.34 -5.08 -17.77
N LEU A 149 13.23 -5.00 -17.03
CA LEU A 149 12.06 -4.18 -17.38
C LEU A 149 12.16 -2.74 -16.86
N ASP A 150 13.23 -2.41 -16.14
CA ASP A 150 13.43 -1.13 -15.49
C ASP A 150 12.32 -0.75 -14.50
N ILE A 151 11.85 -1.73 -13.72
CA ILE A 151 10.76 -1.59 -12.75
C ILE A 151 11.33 -1.61 -11.33
N GLU A 152 11.07 -0.54 -10.60
CA GLU A 152 11.42 -0.44 -9.18
C GLU A 152 10.62 -1.43 -8.32
N PRO A 153 11.26 -2.19 -7.43
CA PRO A 153 10.59 -3.11 -6.52
C PRO A 153 9.72 -2.33 -5.52
N VAL A 154 8.43 -2.64 -5.51
CA VAL A 154 7.44 -1.98 -4.65
C VAL A 154 6.84 -2.97 -3.65
N HIS A 155 6.81 -2.63 -2.37
CA HIS A 155 6.14 -3.47 -1.38
C HIS A 155 4.60 -3.35 -1.55
N PRO A 156 3.87 -4.46 -1.74
CA PRO A 156 2.48 -4.41 -2.19
C PRO A 156 1.50 -3.73 -1.21
N ILE A 157 1.86 -3.63 0.08
CA ILE A 157 0.94 -3.23 1.16
C ILE A 157 1.32 -1.89 1.80
N ILE A 158 2.61 -1.61 1.95
CA ILE A 158 3.08 -0.47 2.75
C ILE A 158 3.55 0.69 1.88
N GLU A 159 3.65 0.49 0.57
CA GLU A 159 4.03 1.56 -0.33
C GLU A 159 3.05 2.72 -0.28
N THR A 160 3.62 3.90 -0.09
CA THR A 160 2.87 5.15 0.03
C THR A 160 2.95 6.02 -1.23
N GLU A 161 3.64 5.55 -2.27
CA GLU A 161 3.72 6.25 -3.54
C GLU A 161 2.40 6.23 -4.32
N GLY A 162 2.07 7.37 -4.94
CA GLY A 162 0.74 7.73 -5.46
C GLY A 162 -0.16 6.59 -5.93
N ILE A 163 0.17 5.91 -7.04
CA ILE A 163 -0.71 4.88 -7.61
C ILE A 163 -0.82 3.65 -6.69
N HIS A 164 0.24 3.29 -5.98
CA HIS A 164 0.24 2.15 -5.04
C HIS A 164 -0.61 2.45 -3.82
N PHE A 165 -0.49 3.64 -3.25
CA PHE A 165 -1.35 4.09 -2.16
C PHE A 165 -2.82 4.14 -2.61
N ALA A 166 -3.11 4.70 -3.78
CA ALA A 166 -4.45 4.72 -4.35
C ALA A 166 -5.04 3.31 -4.53
N LYS A 167 -4.26 2.34 -5.01
CA LYS A 167 -4.67 0.93 -5.10
C LYS A 167 -5.05 0.38 -3.73
N ASN A 168 -4.27 0.67 -2.69
CA ASN A 168 -4.55 0.20 -1.32
C ASN A 168 -5.84 0.81 -0.77
N ILE A 169 -6.07 2.11 -0.99
CA ILE A 169 -7.29 2.81 -0.59
C ILE A 169 -8.52 2.33 -1.36
N VAL A 170 -8.39 2.06 -2.67
CA VAL A 170 -9.44 1.43 -3.47
C VAL A 170 -9.77 0.06 -2.90
N GLY A 171 -8.76 -0.76 -2.60
CA GLY A 171 -8.92 -2.07 -1.96
C GLY A 171 -9.74 -1.98 -0.67
N LEU A 172 -9.39 -1.05 0.23
CA LEU A 172 -10.14 -0.80 1.46
C LEU A 172 -11.59 -0.36 1.20
N THR A 173 -11.81 0.50 0.21
CA THR A 173 -13.16 1.00 -0.13
C THR A 173 -14.03 -0.08 -0.77
N THR A 174 -13.44 -1.00 -1.53
CA THR A 174 -14.11 -2.17 -2.11
C THR A 174 -14.22 -3.36 -1.17
N SER A 175 -13.66 -3.26 0.04
CA SER A 175 -13.81 -4.29 1.07
C SER A 175 -15.26 -4.36 1.58
N VAL A 176 -15.60 -5.45 2.27
CA VAL A 176 -16.90 -5.62 2.93
C VAL A 176 -17.20 -4.44 3.87
N LEU A 177 -16.19 -3.96 4.61
CA LEU A 177 -16.31 -2.80 5.49
C LEU A 177 -16.64 -1.52 4.71
N GLY A 178 -15.96 -1.30 3.58
CA GLY A 178 -16.22 -0.18 2.69
C GLY A 178 -17.65 -0.19 2.14
N PHE A 179 -18.14 -1.36 1.72
CA PHE A 179 -19.53 -1.53 1.28
C PHE A 179 -20.54 -1.22 2.40
N ILE A 180 -20.28 -1.64 3.64
CA ILE A 180 -21.14 -1.31 4.79
C ILE A 180 -21.24 0.21 4.99
N ILE A 181 -20.10 0.92 4.90
CA ILE A 181 -20.07 2.39 5.03
C ILE A 181 -20.88 3.05 3.90
N ILE A 182 -20.73 2.59 2.66
CA ILE A 182 -21.49 3.12 1.51
C ILE A 182 -22.99 2.92 1.72
N ILE A 183 -23.41 1.70 2.09
CA ILE A 183 -24.82 1.39 2.36
C ILE A 183 -25.36 2.26 3.49
N PHE A 184 -24.56 2.50 4.54
CA PHE A 184 -24.94 3.37 5.65
C PHE A 184 -25.17 4.83 5.19
N ILE A 185 -24.28 5.39 4.37
CA ILE A 185 -24.42 6.75 3.82
C ILE A 185 -25.66 6.84 2.91
N MET A 186 -25.89 5.82 2.08
CA MET A 186 -27.08 5.74 1.23
C MET A 186 -28.36 5.68 2.07
N GLY A 187 -28.38 4.83 3.08
CA GLY A 187 -29.50 4.66 4.01
C GLY A 187 -29.86 5.96 4.72
N ASP A 188 -28.87 6.64 5.32
CA ASP A 188 -29.07 7.94 5.99
C ASP A 188 -29.64 9.00 5.04
N THR A 189 -29.13 9.05 3.82
CA THR A 189 -29.61 10.00 2.80
C THR A 189 -31.08 9.74 2.46
N LEU A 190 -31.48 8.48 2.35
CA LEU A 190 -32.85 8.08 2.03
C LEU A 190 -33.81 8.22 3.22
N SER A 191 -33.39 7.91 4.44
CA SER A 191 -34.23 7.89 5.64
C SER A 191 -34.52 9.27 6.23
N VAL A 192 -33.62 10.24 6.06
CA VAL A 192 -33.64 11.46 6.89
C VAL A 192 -34.90 12.32 6.80
N GLU A 193 -35.63 12.26 5.69
CA GLU A 193 -36.88 13.01 5.53
C GLU A 193 -38.03 12.40 6.33
N PHE A 194 -37.99 11.09 6.55
CA PHE A 194 -38.92 10.38 7.42
C PHE A 194 -38.61 10.70 8.88
N GLU A 195 -37.33 10.64 9.26
CA GLU A 195 -36.87 10.97 10.63
C GLU A 195 -37.23 12.40 11.03
N ARG A 196 -37.06 13.36 10.11
CA ARG A 196 -37.36 14.78 10.36
C ARG A 196 -38.82 15.16 10.10
N ARG A 197 -39.67 14.20 9.71
CA ARG A 197 -41.08 14.41 9.30
C ARG A 197 -41.26 15.47 8.19
N THR A 198 -40.20 15.79 7.45
CA THR A 198 -40.21 16.75 6.34
C THR A 198 -40.77 16.14 5.06
N ILE A 199 -40.94 14.82 5.02
CA ILE A 199 -41.60 14.12 3.90
C ILE A 199 -42.99 14.68 3.60
N ASN A 200 -43.77 15.04 4.63
CA ASN A 200 -45.10 15.62 4.44
C ASN A 200 -45.06 16.98 3.73
N LEU A 201 -44.03 17.80 4.03
CA LEU A 201 -43.82 19.09 3.36
C LEU A 201 -43.40 18.91 1.89
N LEU A 202 -42.64 17.86 1.58
CA LEU A 202 -42.26 17.55 0.20
C LEU A 202 -43.45 17.04 -0.62
N LEU A 203 -44.38 16.32 0.02
CA LEU A 203 -45.57 15.76 -0.64
C LEU A 203 -46.65 16.80 -0.94
N THR A 204 -46.67 17.95 -0.26
CA THR A 204 -47.60 19.06 -0.55
C THR A 204 -47.13 19.96 -1.69
N GLN A 205 -45.88 19.85 -2.12
CA GLN A 205 -45.36 20.61 -3.25
C GLN A 205 -45.95 20.09 -4.57
N PRO A 206 -46.15 20.96 -5.59
CA PRO A 206 -46.68 20.58 -6.90
C PRO A 206 -45.63 19.84 -7.75
N ILE A 207 -45.02 18.80 -7.19
CA ILE A 207 -43.95 17.99 -7.76
C ILE A 207 -44.42 16.54 -7.80
N SER A 208 -44.17 15.84 -8.90
CA SER A 208 -44.52 14.41 -8.98
C SER A 208 -43.68 13.59 -8.04
N ARG A 209 -44.34 12.72 -7.26
CA ARG A 209 -43.73 11.78 -6.31
C ARG A 209 -42.61 10.94 -6.93
N SER A 210 -42.82 10.42 -8.14
CA SER A 210 -41.81 9.62 -8.85
C SER A 210 -40.55 10.43 -9.19
N SER A 211 -40.70 11.69 -9.58
CA SER A 211 -39.53 12.55 -9.87
C SER A 211 -38.75 12.88 -8.60
N LEU A 212 -39.43 13.02 -7.46
CA LEU A 212 -38.79 13.28 -6.17
C LEU A 212 -38.03 12.05 -5.66
N LEU A 213 -38.64 10.86 -5.77
CA LEU A 213 -37.98 9.60 -5.43
C LEU A 213 -36.75 9.35 -6.31
N LEU A 214 -36.88 9.53 -7.64
CA LEU A 214 -35.77 9.35 -8.58
C LEU A 214 -34.62 10.32 -8.33
N SER A 215 -34.91 11.62 -8.08
CA SER A 215 -33.83 12.57 -7.77
C SER A 215 -33.10 12.20 -6.48
N LYS A 216 -33.83 11.67 -5.50
CA LYS A 216 -33.26 11.31 -4.20
C LYS A 216 -32.43 10.04 -4.26
N THR A 217 -32.90 9.00 -4.96
CA THR A 217 -32.14 7.76 -5.15
C THR A 217 -30.88 8.00 -5.97
N LEU A 218 -30.98 8.81 -7.03
CA LEU A 218 -29.83 9.18 -7.86
C LEU A 218 -28.75 9.89 -7.03
N ILE A 219 -29.15 10.78 -6.12
CA ILE A 219 -28.22 11.50 -5.23
C ILE A 219 -27.63 10.59 -4.17
N ALA A 220 -28.42 9.67 -3.60
CA ALA A 220 -27.91 8.68 -2.67
C ALA A 220 -26.82 7.80 -3.30
N ILE A 221 -26.86 7.55 -4.62
CA ILE A 221 -25.83 6.78 -5.34
C ILE A 221 -24.64 7.66 -5.75
N ILE A 222 -24.92 8.83 -6.33
CA ILE A 222 -23.87 9.69 -6.89
C ILE A 222 -22.96 10.26 -5.81
N PHE A 223 -23.48 10.62 -4.63
CA PHE A 223 -22.66 11.25 -3.60
C PHE A 223 -21.56 10.33 -3.05
N PRO A 224 -21.85 9.09 -2.61
CA PRO A 224 -20.81 8.14 -2.25
C PRO A 224 -19.81 7.91 -3.38
N ALA A 225 -20.29 7.79 -4.63
CA ALA A 225 -19.40 7.60 -5.78
C ALA A 225 -18.44 8.80 -5.98
N ILE A 226 -18.92 10.03 -5.83
CA ILE A 226 -18.07 11.24 -5.88
C ILE A 226 -17.07 11.24 -4.72
N ILE A 227 -17.49 10.86 -3.51
CA ILE A 227 -16.59 10.80 -2.34
C ILE A 227 -15.46 9.80 -2.61
N ILE A 228 -15.78 8.61 -3.11
CA ILE A 228 -14.80 7.58 -3.46
C ILE A 228 -13.85 8.09 -4.55
N CYS A 229 -14.39 8.74 -5.59
CA CYS A 229 -13.57 9.32 -6.66
C CYS A 229 -12.61 10.39 -6.12
N LEU A 230 -13.08 11.26 -5.22
CA LEU A 230 -12.26 12.31 -4.62
C LEU A 230 -11.18 11.73 -3.70
N ILE A 231 -11.52 10.67 -2.94
CA ILE A 231 -10.56 9.91 -2.14
C ILE A 231 -9.50 9.29 -3.04
N CYS A 232 -9.89 8.64 -4.14
CA CYS A 232 -8.93 8.04 -5.08
C CYS A 232 -8.02 9.09 -5.71
N LEU A 233 -8.57 10.24 -6.10
CA LEU A 233 -7.78 11.36 -6.62
C LEU A 233 -6.79 11.87 -5.57
N LEU A 234 -7.24 12.08 -4.32
CA LEU A 234 -6.36 12.50 -3.23
C LEU A 234 -5.26 11.48 -2.97
N SER A 235 -5.55 10.18 -3.05
CA SER A 235 -4.55 9.14 -2.82
C SER A 235 -3.49 9.02 -3.92
N ILE A 236 -3.73 9.58 -5.10
CA ILE A 236 -2.72 9.63 -6.17
C ILE A 236 -1.72 10.77 -5.95
N PHE A 237 -2.13 11.84 -5.26
CA PHE A 237 -1.34 13.05 -5.01
C PHE A 237 -0.66 13.02 -3.63
#